data_AF-I4A111-F1
#
_entry.id   AF-I4A111-F1
#
_cell.length_a   1.000
_cell.length_b   1.000
_cell.length_c   1.000
_cell.angle_alpha   90.00
_cell.angle_beta   90.00
_cell.angle_gamma   90.00
#
_symmetry.space_group_name_H-M   'P 1'
#
loop_
_entity.id
_entity.type
_entity.pdbx_description
1 polymer ?
#
loop_
_entity_poly.entity_id
_entity_poly.type
_entity_poly.pdbx_seq_one_letter_code
_entity_poly.pdbx_strand_id
1 'polypeptide(L)'
;MEIKYIKISDYCKNTQIERTFISDLQDEGILVLQQVDNEYCIEEDMLEELEKYSRWHYDLGVNLAGIDAMRHMLQRMQQMEREIQSLKNSLRFFDKD
;
A
#
# COMPACT_ATOMS: atom_id res chain seq x y z
N MET A 1 -3.69 9.70 18.44
CA MET A 1 -4.26 8.53 17.75
C MET A 1 -3.39 7.35 18.12
N GLU A 2 -3.97 6.23 18.53
CA GLU A 2 -3.23 5.03 18.92
C GLU A 2 -2.94 4.21 17.66
N ILE A 3 -1.66 3.97 17.35
CA ILE A 3 -1.26 3.15 16.21
C ILE A 3 -1.46 1.69 16.61
N LYS A 4 -2.25 0.97 15.81
CA LYS A 4 -2.50 -0.46 16.01
C LYS A 4 -1.59 -1.28 15.12
N TYR A 5 -1.09 -2.37 15.69
CA TYR A 5 -0.16 -3.28 15.05
C TYR A 5 -0.77 -4.67 14.93
N ILE A 6 -0.56 -5.29 13.78
CA ILE A 6 -1.00 -6.65 13.47
C ILE A 6 0.24 -7.52 13.29
N LYS A 7 0.28 -8.65 13.98
CA LYS A 7 1.37 -9.63 13.85
C LYS A 7 1.33 -10.25 12.47
N ILE A 8 2.46 -10.25 11.76
CA ILE A 8 2.57 -10.87 10.43
C ILE A 8 2.26 -12.37 10.49
N SER A 9 2.63 -13.04 11.58
CA SER A 9 2.28 -14.44 11.78
C SER A 9 0.78 -14.70 11.80
N ASP A 10 -0.02 -13.77 12.33
CA ASP A 10 -1.47 -13.93 12.42
C ASP A 10 -2.14 -13.53 11.10
N TYR A 11 -1.61 -12.49 10.44
CA TYR A 11 -2.01 -12.17 9.07
C TYR A 11 -1.85 -13.38 8.13
N CYS A 12 -0.65 -13.95 8.03
CA CYS A 12 -0.38 -15.10 7.15
C CYS A 12 -1.27 -16.32 7.45
N LYS A 13 -1.59 -16.57 8.72
CA LYS A 13 -2.50 -17.67 9.10
C LYS A 13 -3.92 -17.45 8.56
N ASN A 14 -4.38 -16.20 8.53
CA ASN A 14 -5.74 -15.86 8.14
C ASN A 14 -5.91 -15.68 6.62
N THR A 15 -4.85 -15.31 5.90
CA THR A 15 -4.90 -14.95 4.47
C THR A 15 -4.25 -15.96 3.53
N GLN A 16 -3.62 -17.01 4.06
CA GLN A 16 -2.81 -17.99 3.30
C GLN A 16 -1.63 -17.38 2.52
N ILE A 17 -1.28 -16.13 2.77
CA ILE A 17 -0.12 -15.46 2.16
C ILE A 17 1.16 -15.97 2.82
N GLU A 18 2.13 -16.33 1.99
CA GLU A 18 3.41 -16.84 2.45
C GLU A 18 4.25 -15.75 3.12
N ARG A 19 4.95 -16.10 4.21
CA ARG A 19 5.85 -15.18 4.91
C ARG A 19 7.01 -14.69 4.04
N THR A 20 7.46 -15.53 3.10
CA THR A 20 8.50 -15.21 2.12
C THR A 20 8.11 -14.02 1.25
N PHE A 21 6.87 -14.00 0.74
CA PHE A 21 6.37 -12.85 -0.02
C PHE A 21 6.43 -11.54 0.78
N ILE A 22 6.08 -11.59 2.07
CA ILE A 22 6.12 -10.41 2.96
C ILE A 22 7.56 -9.98 3.25
N SER A 23 8.48 -10.93 3.48
CA SER A 23 9.89 -10.59 3.65
C SER A 23 10.48 -10.00 2.38
N ASP A 24 10.13 -10.53 1.21
CA ASP A 24 10.65 -10.01 -0.06
C ASP A 24 10.14 -8.59 -0.34
N LEU A 25 8.86 -8.31 -0.02
CA LEU A 25 8.32 -6.94 -0.06
C LEU A 25 9.06 -5.99 0.88
N GLN A 26 9.49 -6.46 2.06
CA GLN A 26 10.26 -5.64 2.99
C GLN A 26 11.69 -5.40 2.47
N ASP A 27 12.34 -6.43 1.95
CA ASP A 27 13.72 -6.38 1.46
C ASP A 27 13.84 -5.46 0.23
N GLU A 28 12.82 -5.43 -0.63
CA GLU A 28 12.68 -4.49 -1.75
C GLU A 28 12.24 -3.07 -1.32
N GLY A 29 11.96 -2.84 -0.02
CA GLY A 29 11.48 -1.56 0.50
C GLY A 29 10.07 -1.19 0.05
N ILE A 30 9.29 -2.16 -0.44
CA ILE A 30 7.89 -1.99 -0.86
C ILE A 30 6.98 -1.91 0.37
N LEU A 31 7.35 -2.63 1.43
CA LEU A 31 6.65 -2.69 2.71
C LEU A 31 7.61 -2.37 3.86
N VAL A 32 7.09 -1.80 4.95
CA VAL A 32 7.84 -1.59 6.19
C VAL A 32 7.16 -2.37 7.31
N LEU A 33 7.90 -3.24 7.98
CA LEU A 33 7.46 -3.90 9.20
C LEU A 33 8.14 -3.26 10.41
N GLN A 34 7.44 -3.24 11.53
CA GLN A 34 7.94 -2.83 12.83
C GLN A 34 8.24 -4.06 13.68
N GLN A 35 9.30 -4.00 14.48
CA GLN A 35 9.57 -5.04 15.47
C GLN A 35 8.98 -4.61 16.81
N VAL A 36 7.91 -5.29 17.24
CA VAL A 36 7.22 -5.05 18.53
C VAL A 36 7.35 -6.31 19.36
N ASP A 37 7.90 -6.21 20.57
CA ASP A 37 8.13 -7.35 21.47
C ASP A 37 8.84 -8.54 20.79
N ASN A 38 9.83 -8.23 19.96
CA ASN A 38 10.61 -9.20 19.17
C ASN A 38 9.81 -9.94 18.09
N GLU A 39 8.63 -9.45 17.72
CA GLU A 39 7.80 -9.97 16.62
C GLU A 39 7.66 -8.95 15.49
N TYR A 40 7.58 -9.43 14.25
CA TYR A 40 7.32 -8.58 13.09
C TYR A 40 5.83 -8.25 13.00
N CYS A 41 5.55 -6.95 13.00
CA CYS A 41 4.21 -6.39 12.95
C CYS A 41 4.08 -5.40 11.80
N ILE A 42 2.88 -5.29 11.25
CA ILE A 42 2.48 -4.26 10.29
C ILE A 42 1.50 -3.31 10.95
N GLU A 43 1.57 -2.03 10.61
CA GLU A 43 0.55 -1.06 11.02
C GLU A 43 -0.80 -1.41 10.36
N GLU A 44 -1.90 -1.29 11.11
CA GLU A 44 -3.24 -1.60 10.59
C GLU A 44 -3.57 -0.81 9.31
N ASP A 45 -3.14 0.44 9.22
CA ASP A 45 -3.34 1.30 8.04
C ASP A 45 -2.60 0.79 6.78
N MET A 46 -1.55 -0.02 6.95
CA MET A 46 -0.80 -0.62 5.83
C MET A 46 -1.38 -1.96 5.37
N LEU A 47 -2.40 -2.49 6.08
CA LEU A 47 -3.02 -3.76 5.76
C LEU A 47 -3.71 -3.73 4.38
N GLU A 48 -4.40 -2.63 4.06
CA GLU A 48 -5.06 -2.45 2.77
C GLU A 48 -4.06 -2.51 1.61
N GLU A 49 -2.90 -1.86 1.75
CA GLU A 49 -1.85 -1.91 0.73
C GLU A 49 -1.25 -3.31 0.60
N LEU A 50 -1.03 -4.01 1.72
CA LEU A 50 -0.53 -5.39 1.70
C LEU A 50 -1.52 -6.34 1.01
N GLU A 51 -2.83 -6.22 1.27
CA GLU A 51 -3.87 -6.97 0.57
C GLU A 51 -3.87 -6.67 -0.93
N LYS A 52 -3.72 -5.39 -1.31
CA LYS A 52 -3.62 -4.97 -2.72
C LYS A 52 -2.42 -5.60 -3.42
N TYR A 53 -1.24 -5.55 -2.80
CA TYR A 53 -0.02 -6.16 -3.34
C TYR A 53 -0.16 -7.68 -3.46
N SER A 54 -0.78 -8.31 -2.47
CA SER A 54 -1.05 -9.74 -2.48
C SER A 54 -1.94 -10.13 -3.65
N ARG A 55 -3.03 -9.38 -3.90
CA ARG A 55 -3.89 -9.60 -5.07
C ARG A 55 -3.13 -9.41 -6.39
N TRP A 56 -2.28 -8.39 -6.50
CA TRP A 56 -1.45 -8.21 -7.69
C TRP A 56 -0.51 -9.39 -7.93
N HIS A 57 0.07 -9.93 -6.86
CA HIS A 57 0.97 -11.08 -6.97
C HIS A 57 0.22 -12.37 -7.32
N TYR A 58 -0.72 -12.76 -6.48
CA TYR A 58 -1.37 -14.07 -6.53
C TYR A 58 -2.50 -14.13 -7.55
N ASP A 59 -3.27 -13.05 -7.75
CA ASP A 59 -4.39 -13.05 -8.71
C ASP A 59 -3.94 -12.61 -10.11
N LEU A 60 -3.05 -11.61 -10.21
CA LEU A 60 -2.64 -11.01 -11.49
C LEU A 60 -1.27 -11.50 -11.99
N GLY A 61 -0.54 -12.30 -11.21
CA GLY A 61 0.76 -12.85 -11.60
C GLY A 61 1.87 -11.79 -11.69
N VAL A 62 1.73 -10.66 -10.98
CA VAL A 62 2.70 -9.57 -11.03
C VAL A 62 3.85 -9.84 -10.06
N ASN A 63 5.09 -9.71 -10.52
CA ASN A 63 6.27 -9.86 -9.67
C ASN A 63 6.50 -8.61 -8.78
N LEU A 64 7.45 -8.69 -7.85
CA LEU A 64 7.75 -7.62 -6.89
C LEU A 64 8.11 -6.29 -7.58
N ALA A 65 8.98 -6.33 -8.60
CA ALA A 65 9.32 -5.14 -9.37
C ALA A 65 8.11 -4.51 -10.06
N GLY A 66 7.17 -5.33 -10.55
CA GLY A 66 5.91 -4.88 -11.12
C GLY A 66 4.97 -4.29 -10.07
N ILE A 67 4.91 -4.86 -8.86
CA ILE A 67 4.16 -4.30 -7.73
C ILE A 67 4.68 -2.90 -7.41
N ASP A 68 5.99 -2.74 -7.30
CA ASP A 68 6.59 -1.44 -7.00
C ASP A 68 6.30 -0.40 -8.09
N ALA A 69 6.49 -0.79 -9.36
CA ALA A 69 6.18 0.07 -10.50
C ALA A 69 4.71 0.50 -10.51
N MET A 70 3.77 -0.43 -10.30
CA MET A 70 2.33 -0.13 -10.26
C MET A 70 1.96 0.75 -9.06
N ARG A 71 2.54 0.50 -7.89
CA ARG A 71 2.39 1.35 -6.69
C ARG A 71 2.77 2.79 -7.02
N HIS A 72 3.97 3.00 -7.56
CA HIS A 72 4.46 4.33 -7.93
C HIS A 72 3.60 5.00 -9.01
N MET A 73 3.17 4.25 -10.03
CA MET A 73 2.29 4.78 -11.09
C MET A 73 0.94 5.21 -10.54
N LEU A 74 0.29 4.39 -9.70
CA LEU A 74 -1.00 4.71 -9.09
C LEU A 74 -0.91 5.94 -8.19
N GLN A 75 0.12 6.04 -7.34
CA GLN A 75 0.35 7.22 -6.50
C GLN A 75 0.46 8.49 -7.34
N ARG A 76 1.21 8.43 -8.45
CA ARG A 76 1.38 9.56 -9.36
C ARG A 76 0.08 9.91 -10.09
N MET A 77 -0.71 8.92 -10.51
CA MET A 77 -2.03 9.14 -11.11
C MET A 77 -2.99 9.83 -10.14
N GLN A 78 -3.08 9.34 -8.90
CA GLN A 78 -3.92 9.96 -7.86
C GLN A 78 -3.49 11.40 -7.56
N GLN A 79 -2.18 11.68 -7.56
CA GLN A 79 -1.67 13.04 -7.39
C GLN A 79 -2.10 13.95 -8.55
N MET A 80 -1.96 13.49 -9.79
CA MET A 80 -2.41 14.25 -10.97
C MET A 80 -3.93 14.48 -10.95
N GLU A 81 -4.73 13.49 -10.55
CA GLU A 81 -6.18 13.64 -10.42
C GLU A 81 -6.56 14.70 -9.37
N ARG A 82 -5.88 14.73 -8.22
CA ARG A 82 -6.07 15.77 -7.20
C ARG A 82 -5.74 17.16 -7.73
N GLU A 83 -4.64 17.30 -8.45
CA GLU A 83 -4.23 18.58 -9.06
C GLU A 83 -5.25 19.06 -10.11
N ILE A 84 -5.68 18.17 -11.00
CA ILE A 84 -6.73 18.48 -11.99
C ILE A 84 -8.02 18.91 -11.28
N GLN A 85 -8.42 18.23 -10.20
CA GLN A 85 -9.62 18.59 -9.46
C GLN A 85 -9.47 19.96 -8.76
N SER A 86 -8.30 20.24 -8.19
CA SER A 86 -7.98 21.54 -7.59
C SER A 86 -8.07 22.67 -8.62
N LEU A 87 -7.45 22.51 -9.79
CA LEU A 87 -7.50 23.47 -10.89
C LEU A 87 -8.94 23.70 -11.39
N LYS A 88 -9.71 22.62 -11.58
CA LYS A 88 -11.14 22.72 -11.95
C LYS A 88 -11.95 23.48 -10.91
N ASN A 89 -11.69 23.25 -9.64
CA ASN A 89 -12.37 23.96 -8.56
C ASN A 89 -12.02 25.46 -8.58
N SER A 90 -10.74 25.82 -8.75
CA SER A 90 -10.29 27.21 -8.87
C SER A 90 -10.95 27.93 -10.05
N LEU A 91 -10.98 27.33 -11.25
CA LEU A 91 -11.63 27.93 -12.42
C LEU A 91 -13.12 28.22 -12.18
N ARG A 92 -13.84 27.30 -11.51
CA ARG A 92 -15.26 27.51 -11.16
C ARG A 92 -15.50 28.68 -10.21
N PHE A 93 -14.51 29.09 -9.42
CA PHE A 93 -14.62 30.29 -8.60
C PHE A 93 -14.46 31.55 -9.44
N PHE A 94 -13.55 31.56 -10.41
CA PHE A 94 -13.34 32.71 -11.31
C PHE A 94 -14.49 32.93 -12.29
N ASP A 95 -15.16 31.88 -12.78
CA ASP A 95 -16.32 31.99 -13.68
C ASP A 95 -17.60 32.51 -13.00
N LYS A 96 -17.59 32.71 -11.67
CA LYS A 96 -18.73 33.20 -10.88
C LYS A 96 -18.67 34.69 -10.53
N ASP A 97 -17.59 35.37 -10.88
CA ASP A 97 -17.43 36.83 -10.86
C ASP A 97 -17.63 37.41 -12.27
#